data_AF-A0A923YCB8-F1
#
_entry.id   AF-A0A923YCB8-F1
#
_cell.length_a   1.000
_cell.length_b   1.000
_cell.length_c   1.000
_cell.angle_alpha   90.00
_cell.angle_beta   90.00
_cell.angle_gamma   90.00
#
_symmetry.space_group_name_H-M   'P 1'
#
loop_
_entity.id
_entity.type
_entity.pdbx_description
1 polymer ?
#
loop_
_entity_poly.entity_id
_entity_poly.type
_entity_poly.pdbx_seq_one_letter_code
_entity_poly.pdbx_strand_id
1 'polypeptide(L)'
;MWRLYTHAVSGLLFPLHERLKRHSSVAVRRAMEEAQWWPAERLAADNVARLRALLVDIGQHVPYYRELFRERAFDPRSVTQVEDLRRLPLLTKAVVRAHTEGLKHEQAQDLKRFSTGGSTGAPLIFFIGNERISHDVAAKWRATRWWGVDIGDPEIVVWG
;
A
#
# COMPACT_ATOMS: atom_id res chain seq x y z
N MET A 1 -25.73 21.06 -11.75
CA MET A 1 -25.94 20.86 -10.30
C MET A 1 -24.96 19.85 -9.72
N TRP A 2 -24.83 18.63 -10.27
CA TRP A 2 -23.89 17.60 -9.80
C TRP A 2 -22.42 18.01 -9.80
N ARG A 3 -21.92 18.73 -10.81
CA ARG A 3 -20.51 19.17 -10.85
C ARG A 3 -20.08 20.04 -9.65
N LEU A 4 -20.95 20.93 -9.17
CA LEU A 4 -20.66 21.77 -7.99
C LEU A 4 -20.64 20.92 -6.72
N TYR A 5 -21.56 19.96 -6.62
CA TYR A 5 -21.60 18.98 -5.53
C TYR A 5 -20.33 18.12 -5.51
N THR A 6 -19.97 17.49 -6.62
CA THR A 6 -18.75 16.68 -6.74
C THR A 6 -17.52 17.50 -6.37
N HIS A 7 -17.40 18.75 -6.84
CA HIS A 7 -16.27 19.61 -6.49
C HIS A 7 -16.21 19.97 -5.00
N ALA A 8 -17.36 20.23 -4.37
CA ALA A 8 -17.42 20.47 -2.92
C ALA A 8 -17.08 19.21 -2.12
N VAL A 9 -17.54 18.04 -2.58
CA VAL A 9 -17.23 16.74 -1.94
C VAL A 9 -15.75 16.42 -2.09
N SER A 10 -15.22 16.36 -3.31
CA SER A 10 -13.84 15.94 -3.57
C SER A 10 -12.81 16.99 -3.12
N GLY A 11 -13.18 18.27 -3.11
CA GLY A 11 -12.31 19.39 -2.74
C GLY A 11 -12.32 19.74 -1.24
N LEU A 12 -13.40 19.48 -0.51
CA LEU A 12 -13.53 19.91 0.89
C LEU A 12 -14.01 18.79 1.83
N LEU A 13 -15.20 18.23 1.59
CA LEU A 13 -15.83 17.31 2.55
C LEU A 13 -15.02 16.02 2.71
N PHE A 14 -14.60 15.42 1.60
CA PHE A 14 -13.82 14.19 1.62
C PHE A 14 -12.41 14.40 2.19
N PRO A 15 -11.63 15.43 1.80
CA PRO A 15 -10.37 15.76 2.46
C PRO A 15 -10.48 15.97 3.97
N LEU A 16 -11.53 16.65 4.45
CA LEU A 16 -11.76 16.83 5.88
C LEU A 16 -12.05 15.50 6.59
N HIS A 17 -12.89 14.66 5.99
CA HIS A 17 -13.19 13.32 6.50
C HIS A 17 -11.95 12.43 6.59
N GLU A 18 -11.10 12.41 5.55
CA GLU A 18 -9.86 11.64 5.58
C GLU A 18 -8.90 12.14 6.66
N ARG A 19 -8.80 13.46 6.84
CA ARG A 19 -7.99 14.05 7.93
C ARG A 19 -8.50 13.64 9.32
N LEU A 20 -9.82 13.64 9.54
CA LEU A 20 -10.43 13.19 10.80
C LEU A 20 -10.13 11.71 11.08
N LYS A 21 -10.04 10.87 10.04
CA LYS A 21 -9.64 9.46 10.12
C LYS A 21 -8.13 9.23 10.15
N ARG A 22 -7.32 10.31 10.18
CA ARG A 22 -5.86 10.27 10.12
C ARG A 22 -5.33 9.57 8.87
N HIS A 23 -6.10 9.57 7.79
CA HIS A 23 -5.68 9.04 6.50
C HIS A 23 -4.84 10.07 5.74
N SER A 24 -3.77 9.62 5.08
CA SER A 24 -2.92 10.46 4.23
C SER A 24 -3.36 10.51 2.76
N SER A 25 -4.54 9.96 2.44
CA SER A 25 -5.01 9.70 1.07
C SER A 25 -4.92 10.88 0.11
N VAL A 26 -5.22 12.10 0.58
CA VAL A 26 -5.14 13.31 -0.25
C VAL A 26 -3.71 13.62 -0.67
N ALA A 27 -2.76 13.54 0.27
CA ALA A 27 -1.36 13.81 0.01
C ALA A 27 -0.76 12.71 -0.88
N VAL A 28 -1.08 11.45 -0.59
CA VAL A 28 -0.65 10.29 -1.39
C VAL A 28 -1.19 10.39 -2.82
N ARG A 29 -2.47 10.75 -3.01
CA ARG A 29 -3.04 10.94 -4.36
C ARG A 29 -2.28 12.01 -5.14
N ARG A 30 -2.02 13.18 -4.53
CA ARG A 30 -1.29 14.27 -5.19
C ARG A 30 0.10 13.81 -5.63
N ALA A 31 0.84 13.15 -4.74
CA ALA A 31 2.14 12.58 -5.08
C ALA A 31 2.06 11.58 -6.24
N MET A 32 1.04 10.71 -6.25
CA MET A 32 0.80 9.75 -7.34
C MET A 32 0.41 10.40 -8.68
N GLU A 33 -0.31 11.53 -8.65
CA GLU A 33 -0.70 12.31 -9.84
C GLU A 33 0.46 13.13 -10.41
N GLU A 34 1.38 13.57 -9.56
CA GLU A 34 2.63 14.19 -10.02
C GLU A 34 3.56 13.14 -10.62
N ALA A 35 3.72 12.01 -9.93
CA ALA A 35 4.64 10.95 -10.32
C ALA A 35 4.27 10.28 -11.65
N GLN A 36 2.98 10.22 -12.02
CA GLN A 36 2.56 9.58 -13.28
C GLN A 36 3.12 10.26 -14.54
N TRP A 37 3.60 11.50 -14.42
CA TRP A 37 4.19 12.26 -15.52
C TRP A 37 5.72 12.36 -15.46
N TRP A 38 6.36 11.70 -14.50
CA TRP A 38 7.81 11.71 -14.39
C TRP A 38 8.47 10.92 -15.53
N PRO A 39 9.69 11.31 -15.96
CA PRO A 39 10.51 10.50 -16.84
C PRO A 39 10.74 9.09 -16.26
N ALA A 40 10.87 8.10 -17.14
CA ALA A 40 11.02 6.71 -16.75
C ALA A 40 12.24 6.49 -15.83
N GLU A 41 13.33 7.20 -16.08
CA GLU A 41 14.57 7.14 -15.29
C GLU A 41 14.35 7.66 -13.87
N ARG A 42 13.58 8.75 -13.73
CA ARG A 42 13.21 9.30 -12.42
C ARG A 42 12.31 8.35 -11.65
N LEU A 43 11.33 7.74 -12.32
CA LEU A 43 10.45 6.72 -11.71
C LEU A 43 11.24 5.49 -11.25
N ALA A 44 12.18 5.01 -12.07
CA ALA A 44 13.03 3.89 -11.72
C ALA A 44 13.89 4.19 -10.49
N ALA A 45 14.52 5.37 -10.43
CA ALA A 45 15.33 5.80 -9.29
C ALA A 45 14.50 5.92 -7.99
N ASP A 46 13.30 6.53 -8.08
CA ASP A 46 12.39 6.65 -6.94
C ASP A 46 11.92 5.28 -6.42
N ASN A 47 11.55 4.37 -7.33
CA ASN A 47 11.14 3.02 -6.98
C ASN A 47 12.23 2.26 -6.23
N VAL A 48 13.49 2.36 -6.69
CA VAL A 48 14.64 1.74 -6.00
C VAL A 48 14.86 2.37 -4.62
N ALA A 49 14.79 3.70 -4.52
CA ALA A 49 14.97 4.39 -3.24
C ALA A 49 13.90 3.98 -2.22
N ARG A 50 12.63 3.93 -2.63
CA ARG A 50 11.50 3.49 -1.80
C ARG A 50 11.59 2.02 -1.44
N LEU A 51 11.99 1.16 -2.38
CA LEU A 51 12.23 -0.26 -2.12
C LEU A 51 13.32 -0.44 -1.06
N ARG A 52 14.46 0.24 -1.21
CA ARG A 52 15.55 0.17 -0.23
C ARG A 52 15.09 0.64 1.15
N ALA A 53 14.38 1.77 1.23
CA ALA A 53 13.84 2.28 2.49
C ALA A 53 12.91 1.27 3.17
N LEU A 54 11.99 0.66 2.41
CA LEU A 54 11.10 -0.39 2.90
C LEU A 54 11.89 -1.60 3.42
N LEU A 55 12.86 -2.10 2.64
CA LEU A 55 13.65 -3.26 3.02
C LEU A 55 14.49 -2.99 4.28
N VAL A 56 15.06 -1.79 4.41
CA VAL A 56 15.80 -1.39 5.62
C VAL A 56 14.88 -1.38 6.82
N ASP A 57 13.70 -0.78 6.69
CA ASP A 57 12.71 -0.69 7.77
C ASP A 57 12.22 -2.06 8.23
N ILE A 58 11.76 -2.91 7.31
CA ILE A 58 11.25 -4.25 7.68
C ILE A 58 12.37 -5.15 8.20
N GLY A 59 13.62 -4.97 7.75
CA GLY A 59 14.77 -5.69 8.26
C GLY A 59 15.11 -5.34 9.71
N GLN A 60 14.69 -4.16 10.18
CA GLN A 60 14.89 -3.71 11.55
C GLN A 60 13.70 -4.06 12.45
N HIS A 61 12.48 -3.86 11.96
CA HIS A 61 11.27 -3.81 12.80
C HIS A 61 10.25 -4.91 12.54
N VAL A 62 10.45 -5.79 11.54
CA VAL A 62 9.56 -6.92 11.28
C VAL A 62 10.32 -8.23 11.56
N PRO A 63 9.98 -8.96 12.65
CA PRO A 63 10.76 -10.12 13.11
C PRO A 63 11.06 -11.14 12.02
N TYR A 64 10.07 -11.48 11.19
CA TYR A 64 10.22 -12.43 10.09
C TYR A 64 11.28 -11.98 9.06
N TYR A 65 11.25 -10.70 8.65
CA TYR A 65 12.21 -10.20 7.66
C TYR A 65 13.61 -10.01 8.25
N ARG A 66 13.70 -9.59 9.51
CA ARG A 66 14.96 -9.52 10.25
C ARG A 66 15.67 -10.88 10.30
N GLU A 67 14.94 -11.95 10.62
CA GLU A 67 15.46 -13.32 10.61
C GLU A 67 15.83 -13.79 9.20
N LEU A 68 14.94 -13.59 8.22
CA LEU A 68 15.17 -13.96 6.83
C LEU A 68 16.42 -13.29 6.26
N PHE A 69 16.61 -11.99 6.50
CA PHE A 69 17.77 -11.27 6.00
C PHE A 69 19.07 -11.73 6.64
N ARG A 70 19.05 -12.01 7.96
CA ARG A 70 20.18 -12.60 8.67
C ARG A 70 20.56 -13.97 8.10
N GLU A 71 19.60 -14.85 7.89
CA GLU A 71 19.82 -16.20 7.36
C GLU A 71 20.35 -16.20 5.92
N ARG A 72 19.93 -15.22 5.11
CA ARG A 72 20.35 -15.08 3.71
C ARG A 72 21.59 -14.19 3.53
N ALA A 73 22.19 -13.71 4.62
CA ALA A 73 23.25 -12.69 4.58
C ALA A 73 22.89 -11.54 3.61
N PHE A 74 21.64 -11.09 3.68
CA PHE A 74 21.07 -10.08 2.80
C PHE A 74 21.15 -8.71 3.47
N ASP A 75 21.94 -7.79 2.92
CA ASP A 75 21.97 -6.41 3.37
C ASP A 75 20.95 -5.58 2.56
N PRO A 76 19.84 -5.11 3.15
CA PRO A 76 18.86 -4.32 2.43
C PRO A 76 19.42 -2.99 1.89
N ARG A 77 20.50 -2.46 2.48
CA ARG A 77 21.13 -1.21 2.04
C ARG A 77 21.90 -1.37 0.72
N SER A 78 22.29 -2.61 0.37
CA SER A 78 23.02 -2.89 -0.86
C SER A 78 22.10 -2.99 -2.09
N VAL A 79 20.77 -2.85 -1.93
CA VAL A 79 19.81 -2.95 -3.04
C VAL A 79 19.90 -1.71 -3.91
N THR A 80 20.15 -1.90 -5.20
CA THR A 80 20.29 -0.83 -6.21
C THR A 80 19.34 -0.98 -7.39
N GLN A 81 18.69 -2.14 -7.51
CA GLN A 81 17.72 -2.46 -8.56
C GLN A 81 16.71 -3.51 -8.05
N VAL A 82 15.60 -3.66 -8.77
CA VAL A 82 14.52 -4.59 -8.36
C VAL A 82 14.98 -6.05 -8.41
N GLU A 83 15.89 -6.36 -9.33
CA GLU A 83 16.44 -7.69 -9.56
C GLU A 83 17.20 -8.24 -8.34
N ASP A 84 17.71 -7.37 -7.47
CA ASP A 84 18.40 -7.76 -6.25
C ASP A 84 17.48 -8.56 -5.30
N LEU A 85 16.15 -8.38 -5.42
CA LEU A 85 15.15 -9.15 -4.68
C LEU A 85 15.17 -10.65 -5.01
N ARG A 86 15.74 -11.07 -6.14
CA ARG A 86 15.86 -12.50 -6.51
C ARG A 86 16.69 -13.31 -5.50
N ARG A 87 17.47 -12.64 -4.66
CA ARG A 87 18.23 -13.25 -3.55
C ARG A 87 17.32 -13.71 -2.40
N LEU A 88 16.10 -13.20 -2.33
CA LEU A 88 15.11 -13.53 -1.32
C LEU A 88 14.11 -14.57 -1.85
N PRO A 89 13.62 -15.50 -1.00
CA PRO A 89 12.57 -16.43 -1.39
C PRO A 89 11.24 -15.70 -1.60
N LEU A 90 10.39 -16.27 -2.46
CA LEU A 90 9.01 -15.78 -2.63
C LEU A 90 8.18 -16.03 -1.36
N LEU A 91 7.40 -15.03 -0.95
CA LEU A 91 6.48 -15.14 0.18
C LEU A 91 5.23 -15.92 -0.24
N THR A 92 4.97 -17.05 0.43
CA THR A 92 3.81 -17.90 0.13
C THR A 92 2.70 -17.74 1.17
N LYS A 93 1.46 -18.12 0.82
CA LYS A 93 0.33 -18.16 1.77
C LYS A 93 0.64 -19.03 2.99
N ALA A 94 1.38 -20.13 2.81
CA ALA A 94 1.76 -21.02 3.90
C ALA A 94 2.70 -20.33 4.90
N VAL A 95 3.71 -19.62 4.38
CA VAL A 95 4.63 -18.82 5.20
C VAL A 95 3.87 -17.72 5.95
N VAL A 96 2.96 -16.99 5.28
CA VAL A 96 2.17 -15.96 5.95
C VAL A 96 1.34 -16.54 7.09
N ARG A 97 0.69 -17.69 6.90
CA ARG A 97 -0.05 -18.37 7.98
C ARG A 97 0.86 -18.76 9.14
N ALA A 98 2.01 -19.36 8.84
CA ALA A 98 2.96 -19.84 9.85
C ALA A 98 3.61 -18.69 10.65
N HIS A 99 3.79 -17.52 10.04
CA HIS A 99 4.49 -16.37 10.63
C HIS A 99 3.59 -15.15 10.82
N THR A 100 2.29 -15.33 11.03
CA THR A 100 1.29 -14.24 11.07
C THR A 100 1.69 -13.09 12.01
N GLU A 101 2.11 -13.40 13.24
CA GLU A 101 2.53 -12.38 14.21
C GLU A 101 3.92 -11.81 13.87
N GLY A 102 4.86 -12.65 13.44
CA GLY A 102 6.22 -12.23 13.07
C GLY A 102 6.29 -11.36 11.80
N LEU A 103 5.20 -11.31 11.02
CA LEU A 103 5.05 -10.44 9.86
C LEU A 103 4.50 -9.05 10.20
N LYS A 104 4.19 -8.77 11.47
CA LYS A 104 3.78 -7.45 11.93
C LYS A 104 5.02 -6.61 12.26
N HIS A 105 4.96 -5.34 11.89
CA HIS A 105 5.92 -4.35 12.37
C HIS A 105 5.75 -4.19 13.89
N GLU A 106 6.85 -4.20 14.66
CA GLU A 106 6.83 -4.20 16.13
C GLU A 106 6.09 -3.00 16.73
N GLN A 107 6.12 -1.86 16.04
CA GLN A 107 5.44 -0.63 16.45
C GLN A 107 4.05 -0.45 15.81
N ALA A 108 3.55 -1.44 15.07
CA ALA A 108 2.26 -1.30 14.39
C ALA A 108 1.11 -1.16 15.39
N GLN A 109 0.26 -0.15 15.17
CA GLN A 109 -0.95 0.10 15.94
C GLN A 109 -2.17 0.09 14.99
N ASP A 110 -3.37 -0.04 15.57
CA ASP A 110 -4.65 0.05 14.85
C ASP A 110 -4.76 -0.88 13.63
N LEU A 111 -4.12 -2.04 13.71
CA LEU A 111 -4.13 -3.05 12.66
C LEU A 111 -5.52 -3.66 12.51
N LYS A 112 -6.10 -3.54 11.32
CA LYS A 112 -7.39 -4.16 10.99
C LYS A 112 -7.16 -5.58 10.49
N ARG A 113 -7.86 -6.55 11.07
CA ARG A 113 -7.84 -7.95 10.65
C ARG A 113 -8.68 -8.14 9.39
N PHE A 114 -8.10 -8.76 8.37
CA PHE A 114 -8.74 -9.15 7.13
C PHE A 114 -8.58 -10.65 6.88
N SER A 115 -9.46 -11.20 6.06
CA SER A 115 -9.40 -12.58 5.61
C SER A 115 -9.72 -12.67 4.13
N THR A 116 -8.98 -13.49 3.39
CA THR A 116 -9.33 -13.79 2.00
C THR A 116 -10.52 -14.76 1.94
N GLY A 117 -11.51 -14.49 1.09
CA GLY A 117 -12.53 -15.47 0.71
C GLY A 117 -12.01 -16.42 -0.38
N GLY A 118 -12.33 -17.70 -0.29
CA GLY A 118 -12.00 -18.69 -1.32
C GLY A 118 -12.80 -19.98 -1.11
N SER A 119 -13.40 -20.48 -2.20
CA SER A 119 -14.30 -21.64 -2.20
C SER A 119 -13.62 -23.00 -1.99
N THR A 120 -12.29 -23.06 -2.05
CA THR A 120 -11.53 -24.32 -2.13
C THR A 120 -10.38 -24.45 -1.12
N GLY A 121 -10.24 -23.54 -0.15
CA GLY A 121 -9.14 -23.65 0.83
C GLY A 121 -9.28 -22.79 2.08
N ALA A 122 -8.37 -23.00 3.04
CA ALA A 122 -8.36 -22.27 4.29
C ALA A 122 -8.17 -20.75 4.06
N PRO A 123 -8.97 -19.87 4.68
CA PRO A 123 -8.82 -18.43 4.54
C PRO A 123 -7.43 -17.99 5.04
N LEU A 124 -6.82 -17.03 4.34
CA LEU A 124 -5.60 -16.37 4.82
C LEU A 124 -6.00 -15.19 5.68
N ILE A 125 -5.59 -15.19 6.94
CA ILE A 125 -5.74 -14.05 7.85
C ILE A 125 -4.52 -13.15 7.70
N PHE A 126 -4.75 -11.85 7.56
CA PHE A 126 -3.69 -10.84 7.49
C PHE A 126 -4.17 -9.52 8.10
N PHE A 127 -3.25 -8.59 8.30
CA PHE A 127 -3.53 -7.32 8.95
C PHE A 127 -3.12 -6.16 8.07
N ILE A 128 -3.90 -5.08 8.07
CA ILE A 128 -3.57 -3.86 7.33
C ILE A 128 -3.58 -2.66 8.27
N GLY A 129 -2.58 -1.80 8.11
CA GLY A 129 -2.48 -0.52 8.81
C GLY A 129 -3.17 0.62 8.06
N ASN A 130 -3.28 1.76 8.73
CA ASN A 130 -3.95 2.94 8.20
C ASN A 130 -3.27 3.53 6.95
N GLU A 131 -1.95 3.42 6.88
CA GLU A 131 -1.16 3.83 5.71
C GLU A 131 -1.60 3.07 4.46
N ARG A 132 -1.73 1.73 4.55
CA ARG A 132 -2.19 0.89 3.44
C ARG A 132 -3.59 1.29 2.97
N ILE A 133 -4.51 1.55 3.91
CA ILE A 133 -5.87 2.02 3.58
C ILE A 133 -5.83 3.35 2.85
N SER A 134 -4.98 4.28 3.33
CA SER A 134 -4.82 5.59 2.71
C SER A 134 -4.31 5.48 1.26
N HIS A 135 -3.35 4.58 1.03
CA HIS A 135 -2.84 4.29 -0.31
C HIS A 135 -3.89 3.67 -1.23
N ASP A 136 -4.69 2.71 -0.76
CA ASP A 136 -5.75 2.08 -1.57
C ASP A 136 -6.81 3.11 -1.98
N VAL A 137 -7.24 3.97 -1.07
CA VAL A 137 -8.18 5.07 -1.33
C VAL A 137 -7.59 6.04 -2.36
N ALA A 138 -6.34 6.48 -2.16
CA ALA A 138 -5.65 7.39 -3.07
C ALA A 138 -5.52 6.81 -4.49
N ALA A 139 -5.15 5.52 -4.59
CA ALA A 139 -4.99 4.83 -5.86
C ALA A 139 -6.33 4.68 -6.61
N LYS A 140 -7.41 4.25 -5.92
CA LYS A 140 -8.76 4.21 -6.52
C LYS A 140 -9.16 5.60 -6.99
N TRP A 141 -9.01 6.61 -6.13
CA TRP A 141 -9.40 7.99 -6.45
C TRP A 141 -8.67 8.55 -7.67
N ARG A 142 -7.36 8.31 -7.78
CA ARG A 142 -6.60 8.69 -8.99
C ARG A 142 -7.10 7.95 -10.23
N ALA A 143 -7.26 6.63 -10.13
CA ALA A 143 -7.58 5.78 -11.27
C ALA A 143 -8.97 6.10 -11.87
N THR A 144 -9.99 6.32 -11.03
CA THR A 144 -11.34 6.66 -11.51
C THR A 144 -11.36 8.00 -12.25
N ARG A 145 -10.52 8.96 -11.84
CA ARG A 145 -10.42 10.27 -12.51
C ARG A 145 -9.88 10.21 -13.92
N TRP A 146 -9.11 9.16 -14.27
CA TRP A 146 -8.72 8.93 -15.66
C TRP A 146 -9.93 8.69 -16.58
N TRP A 147 -11.07 8.29 -16.01
CA TRP A 147 -12.32 8.00 -16.70
C TRP A 147 -13.36 9.13 -16.49
N GLY A 148 -12.93 10.26 -15.94
CA GLY A 148 -13.80 11.39 -15.63
C GLY A 148 -14.73 11.19 -14.44
N VAL A 149 -14.47 10.18 -13.60
CA VAL A 149 -15.24 9.88 -12.38
C VAL A 149 -14.46 10.30 -11.13
N ASP A 150 -15.08 11.10 -10.28
CA ASP A 150 -14.48 11.64 -9.06
C ASP A 150 -15.25 11.20 -7.81
N ILE A 151 -14.63 11.37 -6.64
CA ILE A 151 -15.32 11.12 -5.36
C ILE A 151 -16.49 12.09 -5.22
N GLY A 152 -17.68 11.54 -4.97
CA GLY A 152 -18.93 12.29 -4.92
C GLY A 152 -19.82 12.08 -6.13
N ASP A 153 -19.31 11.50 -7.23
CA ASP A 153 -20.17 11.08 -8.33
C ASP A 153 -21.01 9.84 -7.93
N PRO A 154 -22.25 9.71 -8.45
CA PRO A 154 -23.04 8.50 -8.24
C PRO A 154 -22.36 7.28 -8.86
N GLU A 155 -22.08 6.26 -8.05
CA GLU A 155 -21.46 4.99 -8.47
C GLU A 155 -22.38 3.82 -8.10
N ILE A 156 -22.53 2.85 -9.00
CA ILE A 156 -23.10 1.54 -8.71
C ILE A 156 -21.96 0.54 -8.88
N VAL A 157 -21.74 -0.31 -7.88
CA VAL A 157 -20.76 -1.39 -7.98
C VAL A 157 -21.49 -2.72 -8.08
N VAL A 158 -21.19 -3.45 -9.15
CA VAL A 158 -21.76 -4.77 -9.44
C VAL A 158 -20.66 -5.80 -9.25
N TRP A 159 -20.92 -6.81 -8.42
CA TRP A 159 -20.02 -7.92 -8.13
C TRP A 159 -20.76 -9.24 -8.32
N GLY A 160 -20.07 -10.23 -8.88
CA GLY A 160 -20.52 -11.61 -9.11
C GLY A 160 -19.39 -12.60 -8.92
#